data_AF-A0A4T0G1D9-F1
#
_entry.id   AF-A0A4T0G1D9-F1
#
_cell.length_a   1.000
_cell.length_b   1.000
_cell.length_c   1.000
_cell.angle_alpha   90.00
_cell.angle_beta   90.00
_cell.angle_gamma   90.00
#
_symmetry.space_group_name_H-M   'P 1'
#
loop_
_entity.id
_entity.type
_entity.pdbx_description
1 polymer ?
#
loop_
_entity_poly.entity_id
_entity_poly.type
_entity_poly.pdbx_seq_one_letter_code
_entity_poly.pdbx_strand_id
1 'polypeptide(L)' 'MVESLDRAFESVCELDLVFHFDQVHFIIDEIIHGGLVIETNVTQIVNNVNEQALKRRKSQEAPLIPNASWFSKLRA' A
#
# COMPACT_ATOMS: atom_id res chain seq x y z
N MET A 1 5.83 13.42 8.64
CA MET A 1 4.55 13.45 7.89
C MET A 1 4.69 14.15 6.56
N VAL A 2 4.94 15.46 6.50
CA VAL A 2 5.07 16.18 5.22
C VAL A 2 6.16 15.56 4.34
N GLU A 3 7.35 15.32 4.89
CA GLU A 3 8.45 14.66 4.17
C GLU A 3 8.12 13.22 3.72
N SER A 4 7.31 12.50 4.51
CA SER A 4 6.87 11.14 4.17
C SER A 4 5.91 11.12 2.98
N LEU A 5 4.98 12.08 2.93
CA LEU A 5 4.07 12.25 1.80
C LEU A 5 4.84 12.69 0.56
N ASP A 6 5.73 13.67 0.70
CA ASP A 6 6.53 14.18 -0.42
C ASP A 6 7.39 13.10 -1.08
N ARG A 7 8.04 12.25 -0.29
CA ARG A 7 8.83 11.12 -0.81
C ARG A 7 7.97 9.99 -1.38
N ALA A 8 6.77 9.76 -0.86
CA ALA A 8 5.89 8.71 -1.37
C ALA A 8 5.25 9.07 -2.72
N PHE A 9 5.09 10.37 -3.01
CA PHE A 9 4.49 10.88 -4.25
C PHE A 9 5.50 11.51 -5.23
N GLU A 10 6.81 11.45 -4.95
CA GLU A 10 7.86 12.03 -5.79
C GLU A 10 7.63 13.52 -6.14
N SER A 11 7.29 14.34 -5.13
CA SER A 11 6.79 15.73 -5.21
C SER A 11 5.26 15.81 -5.16
N VAL A 12 4.72 15.77 -3.94
CA VAL A 12 3.26 15.76 -3.70
C VAL A 12 2.61 17.09 -4.09
N CYS A 13 1.45 17.05 -4.76
CA CYS A 13 0.61 18.22 -4.99
C CYS A 13 -0.79 18.06 -4.34
N GLU A 14 -1.55 19.16 -4.20
CA GLU A 14 -2.90 19.09 -3.60
C GLU A 14 -3.84 18.11 -4.34
N LEU A 15 -3.62 17.93 -5.64
CA LEU A 15 -4.44 17.06 -6.48
C LEU A 15 -4.21 15.58 -6.12
N ASP A 16 -2.99 15.21 -5.72
CA ASP A 16 -2.67 13.86 -5.25
C ASP A 16 -3.37 13.55 -3.93
N LEU A 17 -3.49 14.54 -3.05
CA LEU A 17 -4.19 14.39 -1.78
C LEU A 17 -5.69 14.11 -1.99
N VAL A 18 -6.28 14.66 -3.05
CA VAL A 18 -7.69 14.48 -3.38
C VAL A 18 -7.94 13.18 -4.14
N PHE A 19 -7.12 12.85 -5.15
CA PHE A 19 -7.37 11.68 -6.00
C PHE A 19 -6.77 10.38 -5.45
N HIS A 20 -5.72 10.43 -4.63
CA HIS A 20 -5.07 9.25 -4.06
C HIS A 20 -5.27 9.18 -2.54
N PHE A 21 -6.46 9.54 -2.06
CA PHE A 21 -6.78 9.58 -0.62
C PHE A 21 -6.55 8.24 0.08
N ASP A 22 -6.77 7.11 -0.59
CA ASP A 22 -6.51 5.77 -0.05
C ASP A 22 -5.02 5.55 0.30
N GLN A 23 -4.12 6.07 -0.52
CA GLN A 23 -2.68 5.96 -0.30
C GLN A 23 -2.23 6.95 0.79
N VAL A 24 -2.79 8.15 0.80
CA VAL A 24 -2.56 9.15 1.86
C VAL A 24 -2.99 8.62 3.22
N HIS A 25 -4.18 8.01 3.31
CA HIS A 25 -4.66 7.38 4.53
C HIS A 25 -3.72 6.28 5.02
N PHE A 26 -3.21 5.46 4.10
CA PHE A 26 -2.23 4.44 4.48
C PHE A 26 -0.92 5.03 5.01
N ILE A 27 -0.40 6.08 4.36
CA ILE A 27 0.80 6.78 4.84
C ILE A 27 0.55 7.38 6.23
N ILE A 28 -0.63 7.94 6.48
CA ILE A 28 -0.99 8.50 7.78
C ILE A 28 -1.06 7.41 8.85
N ASP A 29 -1.69 6.26 8.55
CA ASP A 29 -1.79 5.14 9.50
C ASP A 29 -0.42 4.58 9.90
N GLU A 30 0.57 4.61 9.01
CA GLU A 30 1.95 4.23 9.35
C GLU A 30 2.61 5.24 10.31
N ILE A 31 2.24 6.52 10.24
CA ILE A 31 2.83 7.57 11.10
C ILE A 31 2.09 7.66 12.43
N ILE A 32 0.76 7.66 12.40
CA ILE A 32 -0.11 7.85 13.55
C ILE A 32 -1.30 6.91 13.45
N HIS A 33 -1.53 6.13 14.50
CA HIS A 33 -2.72 5.30 14.61
C HIS A 33 -3.30 5.41 16.02
N GLY A 34 -4.62 5.62 16.12
CA GLY A 34 -5.29 5.80 17.41
C GLY A 34 -4.79 7.00 18.24
N GLY A 35 -4.20 8.01 17.59
CA GLY A 35 -3.61 9.17 18.27
C GLY A 35 -2.20 8.96 18.82
N LEU A 36 -1.59 7.80 18.57
CA LEU A 36 -0.21 7.48 18.95
C LEU A 36 0.69 7.51 17.72
N VAL A 37 1.93 7.97 17.90
CA VAL A 37 2.97 7.91 16.85
C VAL A 37 3.48 6.47 16.75
N ILE A 38 3.41 5.89 15.55
CA ILE A 38 3.78 4.50 15.28
C ILE A 38 5.17 4.43 14.63
N GLU A 39 5.37 5.18 13.56
CA GLU A 39 6.66 5.24 12.86
C GLU A 39 7.08 6.68 12.58
N THR A 40 8.37 6.96 12.79
CA THR A 40 8.99 8.27 12.53
C THR A 40 10.05 8.21 11.43
N ASN A 41 10.54 7.01 11.12
CA ASN A 41 11.52 6.80 10.06
C ASN A 41 10.84 6.87 8.68
N VAL A 42 11.11 7.97 7.98
CA VAL A 42 10.56 8.24 6.64
C VAL A 42 10.87 7.10 5.65
N THR A 43 12.06 6.53 5.70
CA THR A 43 12.47 5.44 4.78
C THR A 43 11.66 4.17 5.03
N GLN A 44 11.38 3.83 6.29
CA GLN A 44 10.53 2.69 6.64
C GLN A 44 9.10 2.89 6.12
N ILE A 45 8.52 4.07 6.35
CA ILE A 45 7.17 4.43 5.89
C ILE A 45 7.06 4.29 4.37
N VAL A 46 7.99 4.88 3.61
CA VAL A 46 7.97 4.83 2.13
C VAL A 46 8.12 3.40 1.62
N ASN A 47 8.98 2.58 2.25
CA ASN A 47 9.13 1.17 1.89
C ASN A 47 7.82 0.38 2.10
N ASN A 48 7.16 0.58 3.24
CA ASN A 48 5.91 -0.09 3.56
C ASN A 48 4.78 0.30 2.59
N VAL A 49 4.73 1.57 2.18
CA VAL A 49 3.80 2.08 1.16
C VAL A 49 4.03 1.40 -0.19
N ASN A 50 5.28 1.30 -0.62
CA ASN A 50 5.65 0.63 -1.88
C ASN A 50 5.32 -0.87 -1.86
N GLU A 51 5.58 -1.55 -0.74
CA GLU A 51 5.19 -2.95 -0.57
C GLU A 51 3.68 -3.14 -0.63
N GLN A 52 2.91 -2.25 0.02
CA GLN A 52 1.45 -2.31 0.00
C GLN A 52 0.91 -2.12 -1.43
N ALA A 53 1.46 -1.17 -2.18
CA ALA A 53 1.10 -0.95 -3.58
C ALA A 53 1.37 -2.21 -4.43
N LEU A 54 2.51 -2.89 -4.23
CA LEU A 54 2.82 -4.14 -4.92
C LEU A 54 1.87 -5.27 -4.53
N LYS A 55 1.54 -5.40 -3.25
CA LYS A 55 0.59 -6.40 -2.75
C LYS A 55 -0.80 -6.20 -3.37
N ARG A 56 -1.29 -4.95 -3.42
CA ARG A 56 -2.57 -4.61 -4.06
C ARG A 56 -2.59 -5.00 -5.55
N ARG A 57 -1.52 -4.70 -6.29
CA ARG A 57 -1.39 -5.10 -7.71
C ARG A 57 -1.42 -6.63 -7.89
N LYS A 58 -0.67 -7.37 -7.06
CA LYS A 58 -0.67 -8.85 -7.10
C LYS A 58 -2.03 -9.46 -6.74
N SER A 59 -2.76 -8.87 -5.79
CA SER A 59 -4.11 -9.30 -5.43
C SER A 59 -5.12 -9.07 -6.56
N GLN A 60 -4.93 -8.04 -7.39
CA GLN A 60 -5.74 -7.81 -8.58
C GLN A 60 -5.40 -8.77 -9.73
N GLU A 61 -4.17 -9.30 -9.77
CA GLU A 61 -3.72 -10.29 -10.77
C GLU A 61 -3.99 -11.75 -10.38
N ALA A 62 -4.76 -11.99 -9.30
CA ALA A 62 -5.17 -13.34 -8.95
C ALA A 62 -5.97 -13.93 -10.13
N PRO A 63 -5.53 -15.06 -10.72
CA PRO A 63 -6.18 -15.60 -11.89
C PRO A 63 -7.61 -15.98 -11.51
N LEU A 64 -8.59 -15.36 -12.18
CA LEU A 64 -10.03 -15.66 -12.06
C LEU A 64 -10.35 -17.12 -12.44
N ILE A 65 -9.37 -17.82 -13.01
CA ILE A 65 -9.42 -19.23 -13.39
C ILE A 65 -8.42 -19.97 -12.50
N PRO A 66 -8.87 -20.92 -11.65
CA PRO A 66 -7.95 -21.77 -10.91
C PRO A 66 -7.00 -22.46 -11.88
N ASN A 67 -5.70 -22.39 -11.63
CA ASN A 67 -4.72 -23.07 -12.46
C ASN A 67 -4.95 -24.60 -12.44
N ALA A 68 -4.40 -25.33 -13.42
CA ALA A 68 -4.58 -26.78 -13.52
C ALA A 68 -4.18 -27.55 -12.24
N SER A 69 -3.23 -27.02 -11.47
CA SER A 69 -2.80 -27.60 -10.17
C SER A 69 -3.90 -27.55 -9.12
N TRP A 70 -4.79 -26.56 -9.17
CA TRP A 70 -5.94 -26.46 -8.29
C TRP A 70 -7.00 -27.55 -8.58
N PHE A 71 -7.26 -27.87 -9.86
CA PHE A 71 -8.16 -28.96 -10.24
C PHE A 71 -7.62 -30.33 -9.82
N SER A 72 -6.29 -30.53 -9.85
CA SER A 72 -5.67 -31.76 -9.36
C SER A 72 -5.86 -31.98 -7.87
N LYS A 73 -5.90 -30.91 -7.06
CA LYS A 73 -6.16 -30.99 -5.61
C LYS A 73 -7.62 -31.30 -5.25
N LEU A 74 -8.57 -31.01 -6.14
CA LEU A 74 -9.99 -31.26 -5.90
C LEU A 74 -10.44 -32.69 -6.21
N ARG A 75 -9.58 -33.47 -6.89
CA ARG A 75 -9.84 -34.87 -7.30
C ARG A 75 -9.11 -35.90 -6.40
N ALA A 76 -8.44 -35.45 -5.34
CA ALA A 76 -7.84 -36.28 -4.30
C ALA A 76 -8.72 -36.26 -3.06
#